data_AF-A0A816ECH9-F1
#
_entry.id   AF-A0A816ECH9-F1
#
_cell.length_a   1.000
_cell.length_b   1.000
_cell.length_c   1.000
_cell.angle_alpha   90.00
_cell.angle_beta   90.00
_cell.angle_gamma   90.00
#
_symmetry.space_group_name_H-M   'P 1'
#
loop_
_entity.id
_entity.type
_entity.pdbx_description
1 polymer ?
#
loop_
_entity_poly.entity_id
_entity_poly.type
_entity_poly.pdbx_seq_one_letter_code
_entity_poly.pdbx_strand_id
1 'polypeptide(L)'
;HKHNLFLLADEVYQENVHSLDSKFVSFKKILMDLGSPYNQMQIASFHSASKGWHCESGFRGGYFEIINLDKDVEAQVNKLVSVSLCSNTWGQAVMGAIVNPPKEGEPSYQLYKRERSMMADRLQEQAILINELFNSMEGIICNPVKGGMFAFPRVEIPCKAIKYAKSKGMTPDNFYCVELLENTGICVLPGSIFKQRQGTYHFRTNILLSAHQIKDMAEKFRTFHVSFMHRWK
;
A
#
# COMPACT_ATOMS: atom_id res chain seq x y z
N HIS A 1 -21.10 -1.97 -14.35
CA HIS A 1 -22.16 -2.17 -15.37
C HIS A 1 -23.39 -1.34 -15.03
N LYS A 2 -24.18 -1.66 -13.99
CA LYS A 2 -25.45 -0.97 -13.63
C LYS A 2 -25.40 0.57 -13.64
N HIS A 3 -24.30 1.15 -13.17
CA HIS A 3 -24.14 2.61 -13.04
C HIS A 3 -23.33 3.25 -14.17
N ASN A 4 -23.00 2.50 -15.23
CA ASN A 4 -22.18 2.96 -16.36
C ASN A 4 -20.86 3.65 -15.92
N LEU A 5 -20.16 3.04 -14.97
CA LEU A 5 -18.89 3.57 -14.45
C LEU A 5 -17.70 2.98 -15.22
N PHE A 6 -16.73 3.86 -15.52
CA PHE A 6 -15.38 3.49 -15.92
C PHE A 6 -14.63 2.93 -14.71
N LEU A 7 -14.00 1.76 -14.85
CA LEU A 7 -13.18 1.17 -13.78
C LEU A 7 -11.71 1.59 -13.88
N LEU A 8 -11.15 2.14 -12.80
CA LEU A 8 -9.72 2.38 -12.66
C LEU A 8 -9.18 1.37 -11.64
N ALA A 9 -8.49 0.35 -12.10
CA ALA A 9 -7.94 -0.72 -11.27
C ALA A 9 -6.46 -0.45 -10.96
N ASP A 10 -6.20 0.20 -9.82
CA ASP A 10 -4.83 0.39 -9.31
C ASP A 10 -4.31 -0.91 -8.67
N GLU A 11 -3.57 -1.69 -9.47
CA GLU A 11 -3.10 -3.04 -9.13
C GLU A 11 -1.58 -3.05 -8.89
N VAL A 12 -0.99 -1.92 -8.46
CA VAL A 12 0.47 -1.80 -8.25
C VAL A 12 1.02 -2.74 -7.18
N TYR A 13 0.17 -3.22 -6.25
CA TYR A 13 0.54 -4.17 -5.20
C TYR A 13 0.20 -5.63 -5.52
N GLN A 14 -0.07 -5.97 -6.78
CA GLN A 14 -0.51 -7.33 -7.17
C GLN A 14 0.45 -8.45 -6.74
N GLU A 15 1.74 -8.16 -6.61
CA GLU A 15 2.79 -9.09 -6.18
C GLU A 15 2.98 -9.16 -4.65
N ASN A 16 2.32 -8.29 -3.88
CA ASN A 16 2.42 -8.25 -2.42
C ASN A 16 1.13 -8.77 -1.79
N VAL A 17 0.94 -10.09 -1.83
CA VAL A 17 -0.14 -10.78 -1.12
C VAL A 17 0.48 -11.62 -0.01
N HIS A 18 0.14 -11.30 1.24
CA HIS A 18 0.73 -11.92 2.43
C HIS A 18 -0.18 -12.96 3.07
N SER A 19 -1.48 -12.89 2.79
CA SER A 19 -2.44 -13.79 3.43
C SER A 19 -2.47 -15.15 2.72
N LEU A 20 -2.32 -16.24 3.47
CA LEU A 20 -2.36 -17.60 2.92
C LEU A 20 -3.73 -17.98 2.33
N ASP A 21 -4.80 -17.31 2.79
CA ASP A 21 -6.18 -17.51 2.32
C ASP A 21 -6.54 -16.67 1.08
N SER A 22 -5.60 -15.87 0.56
CA SER A 22 -5.87 -14.86 -0.47
C SER A 22 -4.90 -14.99 -1.63
N LYS A 23 -5.38 -14.62 -2.82
CA LYS A 23 -4.56 -14.48 -4.03
C LYS A 23 -4.98 -13.24 -4.79
N PHE A 24 -4.05 -12.65 -5.52
CA PHE A 24 -4.38 -11.58 -6.45
C PHE A 24 -5.17 -12.16 -7.64
N VAL A 25 -6.23 -11.45 -8.03
CA VAL A 25 -6.99 -11.69 -9.25
C VAL A 25 -7.24 -10.34 -9.89
N SER A 26 -6.77 -10.15 -11.13
CA SER A 26 -6.95 -8.85 -11.80
C SER A 26 -8.42 -8.59 -12.12
N PHE A 27 -8.80 -7.32 -12.08
CA PHE A 27 -10.13 -6.89 -12.50
C PHE A 27 -10.43 -7.32 -13.94
N LYS A 28 -9.44 -7.22 -14.83
CA LYS A 28 -9.57 -7.70 -16.21
C LYS A 28 -9.93 -9.18 -16.26
N LYS A 29 -9.27 -10.04 -15.49
CA LYS A 29 -9.61 -11.47 -15.44
C LYS A 29 -11.08 -11.67 -15.03
N ILE A 30 -11.52 -11.01 -13.96
CA ILE A 30 -12.90 -11.12 -13.48
C ILE A 30 -13.90 -10.65 -14.55
N LEU A 31 -13.66 -9.52 -15.20
CA LEU A 31 -14.55 -9.02 -16.26
C LEU A 31 -14.67 -10.00 -17.42
N MET A 32 -13.55 -10.60 -17.84
CA MET A 32 -13.54 -11.59 -18.92
C MET A 32 -14.24 -12.88 -18.51
N ASP A 33 -13.98 -13.39 -17.31
CA ASP A 33 -14.59 -14.61 -16.78
C ASP A 33 -16.13 -14.46 -16.61
N LEU A 34 -16.61 -13.27 -16.23
CA LEU A 34 -18.04 -12.98 -16.09
C LEU A 34 -18.79 -12.90 -17.43
N GLY A 35 -18.08 -12.68 -18.55
CA GLY A 35 -18.68 -12.56 -19.87
C GLY A 35 -19.61 -11.35 -20.03
N SER A 36 -20.49 -11.42 -21.02
CA SER A 36 -21.44 -10.33 -21.33
C SER A 36 -22.48 -10.17 -20.21
N PRO A 37 -22.80 -8.92 -19.79
CA PRO A 37 -22.37 -7.65 -20.36
C PRO A 37 -21.12 -7.03 -19.69
N TYR A 38 -20.47 -7.74 -18.77
CA TYR A 38 -19.36 -7.20 -17.96
C TYR A 38 -18.06 -7.06 -18.74
N ASN A 39 -17.76 -8.01 -19.62
CA ASN A 39 -16.55 -7.99 -20.47
C ASN A 39 -16.51 -6.82 -21.48
N GLN A 40 -17.61 -6.08 -21.63
CA GLN A 40 -17.71 -4.87 -22.47
C GLN A 40 -17.48 -3.56 -21.69
N MET A 41 -17.31 -3.62 -20.37
CA MET A 41 -17.06 -2.43 -19.56
C MET A 41 -15.71 -1.80 -19.88
N GLN A 42 -15.64 -0.46 -19.79
CA GLN A 42 -14.40 0.29 -19.89
C GLN A 42 -13.59 0.14 -18.60
N ILE A 43 -12.32 -0.25 -18.72
CA ILE A 43 -11.41 -0.38 -17.59
C ILE A 43 -10.00 0.03 -18.00
N ALA A 44 -9.30 0.70 -17.10
CA ALA A 44 -7.86 0.92 -17.13
C ALA A 44 -7.24 0.23 -15.90
N SER A 45 -6.35 -0.74 -16.15
CA SER A 45 -5.57 -1.43 -15.11
C SER A 45 -4.16 -0.84 -15.05
N PHE A 46 -3.66 -0.55 -13.85
CA PHE A 46 -2.36 0.09 -13.64
C PHE A 46 -1.38 -0.85 -12.94
N HIS A 47 -0.14 -0.87 -13.43
CA HIS A 47 0.96 -1.59 -12.81
C HIS A 47 2.24 -0.74 -12.78
N SER A 48 3.12 -1.00 -11.82
CA SER A 48 4.31 -0.18 -11.59
C SER A 48 5.49 -1.00 -11.10
N ALA A 49 6.68 -0.62 -11.55
CA ALA A 49 7.96 -1.10 -11.05
C ALA A 49 8.25 -0.66 -9.60
N SER A 50 7.46 0.26 -9.03
CA SER A 50 7.82 0.88 -7.75
C SER A 50 7.54 0.02 -6.52
N LYS A 51 6.64 -0.98 -6.64
CA LYS A 51 6.13 -1.77 -5.51
C LYS A 51 6.58 -3.23 -5.66
N GLY A 52 5.89 -4.21 -5.10
CA GLY A 52 6.28 -5.61 -5.25
C GLY A 52 7.56 -5.99 -4.51
N TRP A 53 8.08 -7.17 -4.81
CA TRP A 53 9.39 -7.62 -4.35
C TRP A 53 10.54 -6.91 -5.09
N HIS A 54 10.27 -6.34 -6.27
CA HIS A 54 11.27 -5.63 -7.08
C HIS A 54 11.60 -4.22 -6.52
N CYS A 55 10.62 -3.46 -6.00
CA CYS A 55 10.85 -2.17 -5.32
C CYS A 55 11.69 -1.11 -6.10
N GLU A 56 11.65 -1.14 -7.43
CA GLU A 56 12.46 -0.33 -8.35
C GLU A 56 11.92 1.10 -8.57
N SER A 57 11.49 1.75 -7.49
CA SER A 57 10.79 3.04 -7.53
C SER A 57 11.60 4.20 -8.12
N GLY A 58 12.93 4.11 -8.11
CA GLY A 58 13.85 5.12 -8.65
C GLY A 58 13.82 5.21 -10.18
N PHE A 59 13.57 4.09 -10.87
CA PHE A 59 13.54 4.04 -12.34
C PHE A 59 12.24 4.58 -12.95
N ARG A 60 11.22 4.85 -12.12
CA ARG A 60 9.93 5.44 -12.55
C ARG A 60 9.26 4.65 -13.68
N GLY A 61 9.30 3.32 -13.59
CA GLY A 61 8.66 2.41 -14.54
C GLY A 61 7.20 2.08 -14.18
N GLY A 62 6.35 1.95 -15.19
CA GLY A 62 4.98 1.48 -15.07
C GLY A 62 4.27 1.43 -16.41
N TYR A 63 3.10 0.80 -16.43
CA TYR A 63 2.20 0.82 -17.57
C TYR A 63 0.75 0.88 -17.09
N PHE A 64 -0.14 1.20 -18.02
CA PHE A 64 -1.54 0.90 -17.87
C PHE A 64 -2.05 0.17 -19.12
N GLU A 65 -3.03 -0.70 -18.94
CA GLU A 65 -3.77 -1.34 -20.02
C GLU A 65 -5.19 -0.79 -20.00
N ILE A 66 -5.69 -0.29 -21.13
CA ILE A 66 -7.09 0.12 -21.28
C ILE A 66 -7.79 -0.79 -22.27
N ILE A 67 -8.96 -1.30 -21.89
CA ILE A 67 -9.83 -2.09 -22.79
C ILE A 67 -11.20 -1.44 -22.88
N ASN A 68 -11.85 -1.65 -24.04
CA ASN A 68 -13.19 -1.16 -24.37
C ASN A 68 -13.35 0.38 -24.28
N LEU A 69 -12.25 1.13 -24.31
CA LEU A 69 -12.29 2.59 -24.23
C LEU A 69 -13.09 3.16 -25.39
N ASP A 70 -13.92 4.15 -25.11
CA ASP A 70 -14.56 4.96 -26.13
C ASP A 70 -13.53 5.57 -27.10
N LYS A 71 -13.81 5.57 -28.41
CA LYS A 71 -12.84 5.95 -29.43
C LYS A 71 -12.45 7.42 -29.38
N ASP A 72 -13.38 8.31 -29.02
CA ASP A 72 -13.09 9.73 -28.88
C ASP A 72 -12.22 9.98 -27.64
N VAL A 73 -12.45 9.22 -26.57
CA VAL A 73 -11.62 9.26 -25.36
C VAL A 73 -10.22 8.69 -25.63
N GLU A 74 -10.11 7.57 -26.36
CA GLU A 74 -8.83 6.99 -26.79
C GLU A 74 -7.99 7.99 -27.58
N ALA A 75 -8.61 8.76 -28.47
CA ALA A 75 -7.94 9.83 -29.21
C ALA A 75 -7.38 10.92 -28.27
N GLN A 76 -8.13 11.32 -27.24
CA GLN A 76 -7.63 12.30 -26.26
C GLN A 76 -6.49 11.74 -25.39
N VAL A 77 -6.55 10.46 -25.00
CA VAL A 77 -5.46 9.80 -24.27
C VAL A 77 -4.18 9.77 -25.11
N ASN A 78 -4.28 9.35 -26.38
CA ASN A 78 -3.14 9.30 -27.30
C ASN A 78 -2.53 10.70 -27.54
N LYS A 79 -3.39 11.71 -27.70
CA LYS A 79 -2.96 13.11 -27.78
C LYS A 79 -2.21 13.54 -26.51
N LEU A 80 -2.72 13.20 -25.32
CA LEU A 80 -2.06 13.56 -24.05
C LEU A 80 -0.70 12.90 -23.90
N VAL A 81 -0.59 11.58 -24.14
CA VAL A 81 0.69 10.85 -23.94
C VAL A 81 1.76 11.25 -24.95
N SER A 82 1.38 11.56 -26.19
CA SER A 82 2.31 11.96 -27.25
C SER A 82 3.01 13.30 -26.98
N VAL A 83 2.38 14.21 -26.22
CA VAL A 83 3.01 15.49 -25.81
C VAL A 83 4.25 15.25 -24.94
N SER A 84 4.30 14.15 -24.21
CA SER A 84 5.46 13.77 -23.38
C SER A 84 6.54 12.99 -24.14
N LEU A 85 6.41 12.83 -25.47
CA LEU A 85 7.25 12.00 -26.35
C LEU A 85 7.17 10.51 -26.00
N CYS A 86 7.79 10.10 -24.88
CA CYS A 86 7.74 8.76 -24.32
C CYS A 86 8.15 8.77 -22.84
N SER A 87 7.89 7.67 -22.13
CA SER A 87 8.43 7.47 -20.79
C SER A 87 9.93 7.18 -20.84
N ASN A 88 10.62 7.33 -19.70
CA ASN A 88 12.07 7.11 -19.65
C ASN A 88 12.44 5.64 -19.99
N THR A 89 13.48 5.46 -20.81
CA THR A 89 13.88 4.13 -21.32
C THR A 89 14.27 3.15 -20.23
N TRP A 90 14.86 3.62 -19.12
CA TRP A 90 15.22 2.76 -17.99
C TRP A 90 13.99 2.16 -17.32
N GLY A 91 12.97 2.98 -17.07
CA GLY A 91 11.69 2.54 -16.52
C GLY A 91 10.99 1.54 -17.45
N GLN A 92 11.08 1.73 -18.76
CA GLN A 92 10.57 0.77 -19.74
C GLN A 92 11.35 -0.56 -19.69
N ALA A 93 12.69 -0.51 -19.63
CA ALA A 93 13.54 -1.70 -19.54
C ALA A 93 13.27 -2.50 -18.26
N VAL A 94 13.17 -1.83 -17.12
CA VAL A 94 12.82 -2.45 -15.82
C VAL A 94 11.44 -3.09 -15.88
N MET A 95 10.44 -2.40 -16.44
CA MET A 95 9.12 -3.00 -16.63
C MET A 95 9.17 -4.23 -17.53
N GLY A 96 9.98 -4.20 -18.61
CA GLY A 96 10.21 -5.34 -19.48
C GLY A 96 10.76 -6.55 -18.73
N ALA A 97 11.71 -6.34 -17.82
CA ALA A 97 12.25 -7.41 -16.96
C ALA A 97 11.21 -7.93 -15.95
N ILE A 98 10.41 -7.05 -15.34
CA ILE A 98 9.38 -7.43 -14.36
C ILE A 98 8.29 -8.29 -15.00
N VAL A 99 7.80 -7.93 -16.19
CA VAL A 99 6.72 -8.66 -16.87
C VAL A 99 7.20 -9.88 -17.64
N ASN A 100 8.52 -10.07 -17.76
CA ASN A 100 9.13 -11.23 -18.41
C ASN A 100 10.22 -11.84 -17.51
N PRO A 101 9.84 -12.41 -16.35
CA PRO A 101 10.79 -13.02 -15.42
C PRO A 101 11.41 -14.30 -16.01
N PRO A 102 12.53 -14.78 -15.45
CA PRO A 102 13.16 -16.02 -15.88
C PRO A 102 12.16 -17.21 -15.87
N LYS A 103 12.27 -18.07 -16.87
CA LYS A 103 11.42 -19.25 -17.07
C LYS A 103 12.10 -20.53 -16.61
N GLU A 104 11.30 -21.55 -16.31
CA GLU A 104 11.84 -22.86 -15.95
C GLU A 104 12.76 -23.40 -17.05
N GLY A 105 13.96 -23.83 -16.67
CA GLY A 105 15.03 -24.23 -17.58
C GLY A 105 16.07 -23.15 -17.88
N GLU A 106 15.80 -21.87 -17.57
CA GLU A 106 16.77 -20.79 -17.76
C GLU A 106 17.79 -20.71 -16.60
N PRO A 107 19.03 -20.23 -16.85
CA PRO A 107 20.12 -20.29 -15.86
C PRO A 107 19.82 -19.65 -14.51
N SER A 108 19.06 -18.55 -14.48
CA SER A 108 18.77 -17.78 -13.27
C SER A 108 17.43 -18.14 -12.60
N TYR A 109 16.62 -19.03 -13.19
CA TYR A 109 15.26 -19.31 -12.70
C TYR A 109 15.22 -19.78 -11.25
N GLN A 110 16.09 -20.72 -10.88
CA GLN A 110 16.11 -21.26 -9.52
C GLN A 110 16.53 -20.22 -8.48
N LEU A 111 17.47 -19.32 -8.85
CA LEU A 111 17.89 -18.22 -8.00
C LEU A 111 16.75 -17.20 -7.83
N TYR A 112 16.18 -16.75 -8.95
CA TYR A 112 15.05 -15.82 -9.00
C TYR A 112 13.87 -16.31 -8.14
N LYS A 113 13.46 -17.57 -8.32
CA LYS A 113 12.36 -18.16 -7.56
C LYS A 113 12.65 -18.15 -6.06
N ARG A 114 13.86 -18.54 -5.66
CA ARG A 114 14.29 -18.54 -4.25
C ARG A 114 14.24 -17.14 -3.66
N GLU A 115 14.84 -16.15 -4.32
CA GLU A 115 14.90 -14.77 -3.83
C GLU A 115 13.51 -14.15 -3.71
N ARG A 116 12.65 -14.35 -4.71
CA ARG A 116 11.26 -13.89 -4.67
C ARG A 116 10.47 -14.51 -3.51
N SER A 117 10.58 -15.84 -3.31
CA SER A 117 9.93 -16.52 -2.21
C SER A 117 10.42 -16.01 -0.85
N MET A 118 11.74 -15.89 -0.66
CA MET A 118 12.30 -15.34 0.59
C MET A 118 11.78 -13.92 0.90
N MET A 119 11.63 -13.07 -0.12
CA MET A 119 11.07 -11.72 0.08
C MET A 119 9.58 -11.74 0.44
N ALA A 120 8.80 -12.63 -0.18
CA ALA A 120 7.39 -12.81 0.15
C ALA A 120 7.21 -13.31 1.59
N ASP A 121 7.97 -14.34 1.98
CA ASP A 121 7.94 -14.92 3.33
C ASP A 121 8.32 -13.85 4.37
N ARG A 122 9.39 -13.09 4.11
CA ARG A 122 9.83 -11.99 5.00
C ARG A 122 8.74 -10.93 5.19
N LEU A 123 8.10 -10.48 4.11
CA LEU A 123 7.04 -9.48 4.21
C LEU A 123 5.80 -10.01 4.94
N GLN A 124 5.48 -11.29 4.78
CA GLN A 124 4.41 -11.95 5.52
C GLN A 124 4.73 -11.99 7.02
N GLU A 125 5.94 -12.38 7.41
CA GLU A 125 6.38 -12.35 8.82
C GLU A 125 6.30 -10.94 9.40
N GLN A 126 6.80 -9.93 8.67
CA GLN A 126 6.75 -8.54 9.10
C GLN A 126 5.32 -8.01 9.25
N ALA A 127 4.41 -8.41 8.34
CA ALA A 127 2.99 -8.07 8.40
C ALA A 127 2.32 -8.62 9.67
N ILE A 128 2.64 -9.87 10.05
CA ILE A 128 2.13 -10.51 11.26
C ILE A 128 2.69 -9.81 12.50
N LEU A 129 4.01 -9.62 12.58
CA LEU A 129 4.66 -8.98 13.73
C LEU A 129 4.13 -7.56 14.00
N ILE A 130 3.95 -6.76 12.95
CA ILE A 130 3.39 -5.41 13.07
C ILE A 130 1.94 -5.45 13.53
N ASN A 131 1.14 -6.39 13.02
CA ASN A 131 -0.25 -6.55 13.42
C ASN A 131 -0.36 -6.92 14.91
N GLU A 132 0.39 -7.93 15.35
CA GLU A 132 0.42 -8.39 16.75
C GLU A 132 0.92 -7.29 17.69
N LEU A 133 1.98 -6.59 17.29
CA LEU A 133 2.54 -5.47 18.05
C LEU A 133 1.46 -4.44 18.36
N PHE A 134 0.78 -3.92 17.34
CA PHE A 134 -0.19 -2.85 17.55
C PHE A 134 -1.44 -3.33 18.28
N ASN A 135 -1.92 -4.55 18.02
CA ASN A 135 -3.05 -5.13 18.74
C ASN A 135 -2.73 -5.47 20.21
N SER A 136 -1.45 -5.51 20.60
CA SER A 136 -1.03 -5.68 22.00
C SER A 136 -1.01 -4.38 22.82
N MET A 137 -1.32 -3.23 22.20
CA MET A 137 -1.34 -1.92 22.86
C MET A 137 -2.76 -1.47 23.16
N GLU A 138 -2.97 -0.88 24.33
CA GLU A 138 -4.29 -0.44 24.78
C GLU A 138 -4.90 0.60 23.82
N GLY A 139 -6.15 0.41 23.40
CA GLY A 139 -6.82 1.39 22.54
C GLY A 139 -6.22 1.48 21.12
N ILE A 140 -5.40 0.52 20.70
CA ILE A 140 -4.97 0.37 19.30
C ILE A 140 -5.60 -0.90 18.71
N ILE A 141 -6.20 -0.76 17.54
CA ILE A 141 -6.76 -1.87 16.77
C ILE A 141 -6.11 -1.85 15.38
N CYS A 142 -5.43 -2.93 15.01
CA CYS A 142 -4.83 -3.08 13.70
C CYS A 142 -5.47 -4.25 12.94
N ASN A 143 -5.99 -3.97 11.76
CA ASN A 143 -6.47 -5.02 10.86
C ASN A 143 -5.31 -5.85 10.32
N PRO A 144 -5.51 -7.15 10.02
CA PRO A 144 -4.51 -7.98 9.36
C PRO A 144 -4.04 -7.36 8.04
N VAL A 145 -2.74 -7.29 7.81
CA VAL A 145 -2.16 -6.76 6.57
C VAL A 145 -2.13 -7.87 5.53
N LYS A 146 -3.26 -8.08 4.84
CA LYS A 146 -3.40 -9.14 3.83
C LYS A 146 -2.56 -8.93 2.57
N GLY A 147 -2.14 -7.69 2.30
CA GLY A 147 -1.33 -7.35 1.14
C GLY A 147 -0.84 -5.90 1.18
N GLY A 148 -0.07 -5.53 0.16
CA GLY A 148 0.60 -4.24 0.10
C GLY A 148 1.81 -4.14 1.03
N MET A 149 2.14 -2.93 1.48
CA MET A 149 3.33 -2.67 2.31
C MET A 149 3.01 -1.87 3.59
N PHE A 150 1.74 -1.68 3.91
CA PHE A 150 1.33 -0.75 4.96
C PHE A 150 0.31 -1.36 5.91
N ALA A 151 0.49 -1.09 7.19
CA ALA A 151 -0.55 -1.21 8.19
C ALA A 151 -1.26 0.15 8.38
N PHE A 152 -2.52 0.10 8.80
CA PHE A 152 -3.31 1.29 9.11
C PHE A 152 -4.03 1.15 10.45
N PRO A 153 -3.28 1.14 11.58
CA PRO A 153 -3.89 0.96 12.90
C PRO A 153 -4.81 2.13 13.25
N ARG A 154 -5.93 1.82 13.89
CA ARG A 154 -6.80 2.77 14.56
C ARG A 154 -6.29 2.99 15.97
N VAL A 155 -6.25 4.24 16.42
CA VAL A 155 -5.90 4.63 17.80
C VAL A 155 -7.08 5.35 18.45
N GLU A 156 -7.40 4.95 19.67
CA GLU A 156 -8.37 5.63 20.53
C GLU A 156 -7.69 6.79 21.24
N ILE A 157 -7.89 8.00 20.72
CA ILE A 157 -7.29 9.21 21.26
C ILE A 157 -8.20 9.77 22.37
N PRO A 158 -7.69 10.00 23.60
CA PRO A 158 -8.48 10.54 24.69
C PRO A 158 -9.11 11.91 24.39
N CYS A 159 -10.28 12.19 24.97
CA CYS A 159 -11.02 13.44 24.74
C CYS A 159 -10.21 14.70 25.08
N LYS A 160 -9.35 14.64 26.11
CA LYS A 160 -8.46 15.75 26.49
C LYS A 160 -7.44 16.04 25.38
N ALA A 161 -6.81 15.00 24.81
CA ALA A 161 -5.90 15.14 23.68
C ALA A 161 -6.62 15.68 22.43
N ILE A 162 -7.85 15.21 22.15
CA ILE A 162 -8.65 15.71 21.03
C ILE A 162 -8.92 17.21 21.17
N LYS A 163 -9.35 17.67 22.35
CA LYS A 163 -9.62 19.08 22.61
C LYS A 163 -8.35 19.92 22.50
N TYR A 164 -7.23 19.42 23.03
CA TYR A 164 -5.93 20.09 22.95
C TYR A 164 -5.45 20.22 21.50
N ALA A 165 -5.47 19.14 20.73
CA ALA A 165 -5.10 19.15 19.31
C ALA A 165 -5.91 20.19 18.54
N LYS A 166 -7.24 20.24 18.75
CA LYS A 166 -8.12 21.25 18.14
C LYS A 166 -7.75 22.68 18.56
N SER A 167 -7.41 22.91 19.83
CA SER A 167 -6.96 24.23 20.30
C SER A 167 -5.66 24.70 19.66
N LYS A 168 -4.85 23.76 19.15
CA LYS A 168 -3.62 24.01 18.40
C LYS A 168 -3.81 24.01 16.88
N GLY A 169 -5.04 23.91 16.39
CA GLY A 169 -5.33 23.85 14.95
C GLY A 169 -4.89 22.54 14.28
N MET A 170 -4.66 21.47 15.05
CA MET A 170 -4.24 20.16 14.55
C MET A 170 -5.38 19.15 14.58
N THR A 171 -5.37 18.20 13.63
CA THR A 171 -6.20 17.01 13.75
C THR A 171 -5.65 16.10 14.87
N PRO A 172 -6.50 15.36 15.62
CA PRO A 172 -6.04 14.57 16.77
C PRO A 172 -4.99 13.51 16.43
N ASP A 173 -5.12 12.85 15.29
CA ASP A 173 -4.13 11.90 14.77
C ASP A 173 -2.80 12.57 14.37
N ASN A 174 -2.85 13.76 13.76
CA ASN A 174 -1.62 14.52 13.48
C ASN A 174 -0.91 14.89 14.78
N PHE A 175 -1.65 15.30 15.80
CA PHE A 175 -1.09 15.55 17.13
C PHE A 175 -0.42 14.30 17.72
N TYR A 176 -1.07 13.14 17.66
CA TYR A 176 -0.48 11.88 18.10
C TYR A 176 0.80 11.51 17.32
N CYS A 177 0.80 11.69 16.00
CA CYS A 177 1.96 11.37 15.15
C CYS A 177 3.14 12.32 15.38
N VAL A 178 2.89 13.62 15.61
CA VAL A 178 3.93 14.60 15.94
C VAL A 178 4.52 14.31 17.32
N GLU A 179 3.70 14.04 18.33
CA GLU A 179 4.20 13.66 19.66
C GLU A 179 5.03 12.37 19.58
N LEU A 180 4.60 11.38 18.79
CA LEU A 180 5.38 10.15 18.57
C LEU A 180 6.75 10.48 17.98
N LEU A 181 6.79 11.30 16.92
CA LEU A 181 8.03 11.70 16.26
C LEU A 181 8.97 12.43 17.22
N GLU A 182 8.48 13.43 17.94
CA GLU A 182 9.29 14.26 18.85
C GLU A 182 9.87 13.46 20.03
N ASN A 183 9.14 12.45 20.52
CA ASN A 183 9.58 11.66 21.68
C ASN A 183 10.39 10.41 21.31
N THR A 184 10.31 9.92 20.06
CA THR A 184 10.90 8.61 19.70
C THR A 184 11.74 8.61 18.43
N GLY A 185 11.60 9.63 17.57
CA GLY A 185 12.13 9.65 16.22
C GLY A 185 11.34 8.79 15.22
N ILE A 186 10.24 8.15 15.63
CA ILE A 186 9.42 7.32 14.74
C ILE A 186 8.48 8.22 13.94
N CYS A 187 8.67 8.27 12.62
CA CYS A 187 7.82 9.03 11.71
C CYS A 187 6.75 8.12 11.08
N VAL A 188 5.48 8.40 11.39
CA VAL A 188 4.31 7.77 10.76
C VAL A 188 3.40 8.84 10.17
N LEU A 189 2.52 8.45 9.25
CA LEU A 189 1.63 9.40 8.60
C LEU A 189 0.25 9.41 9.28
N PRO A 190 -0.32 10.57 9.63
CA PRO A 190 -1.63 10.63 10.27
C PRO A 190 -2.74 10.22 9.31
N GLY A 191 -3.78 9.58 9.84
CA GLY A 191 -4.93 9.08 9.07
C GLY A 191 -5.69 10.17 8.31
N SER A 192 -5.65 11.41 8.80
CA SER A 192 -6.34 12.57 8.26
C SER A 192 -5.94 12.89 6.82
N ILE A 193 -4.70 12.60 6.40
CA ILE A 193 -4.26 12.82 5.02
C ILE A 193 -4.86 11.80 4.03
N PHE A 194 -5.38 10.68 4.52
CA PHE A 194 -5.95 9.61 3.70
C PHE A 194 -7.47 9.71 3.54
N LYS A 195 -8.11 10.68 4.21
CA LYS A 195 -9.57 10.73 4.45
C LYS A 195 -10.02 9.49 5.23
N GLN A 196 -10.54 9.70 6.43
CA GLN A 196 -10.98 8.62 7.32
C GLN A 196 -12.38 8.89 7.84
N ARG A 197 -13.03 7.86 8.40
CA ARG A 197 -14.35 8.00 9.01
C ARG A 197 -14.31 9.02 10.14
N GLN A 198 -15.29 9.93 10.17
CA GLN A 198 -15.41 10.91 11.24
C GLN A 198 -15.48 10.24 12.62
N GLY A 199 -14.76 10.77 13.60
CA GLY A 199 -14.68 10.23 14.95
C GLY A 199 -13.71 9.04 15.11
N THR A 200 -13.00 8.65 14.05
CA THR A 200 -11.93 7.65 14.12
C THR A 200 -10.60 8.29 13.77
N TYR A 201 -9.52 7.77 14.36
CA TYR A 201 -8.16 8.29 14.19
C TYR A 201 -7.24 7.12 13.88
N HIS A 202 -6.36 7.31 12.90
CA HIS A 202 -5.46 6.28 12.44
C HIS A 202 -4.07 6.86 12.20
N PHE A 203 -3.10 5.97 11.98
CA PHE A 203 -1.83 6.31 11.37
C PHE A 203 -1.44 5.23 10.36
N ARG A 204 -0.63 5.58 9.36
CA ARG A 204 -0.07 4.63 8.41
C ARG A 204 1.41 4.39 8.72
N THR A 205 1.78 3.13 8.83
CA THR A 205 3.18 2.70 8.95
C THR A 205 3.50 1.59 7.95
N ASN A 206 4.77 1.40 7.62
CA ASN A 206 5.22 0.39 6.67
C ASN A 206 5.67 -0.89 7.39
N ILE A 207 5.66 -2.01 6.65
CA ILE A 207 6.13 -3.32 7.14
C ILE A 207 7.56 -3.64 6.66
N LEU A 208 8.31 -2.65 6.15
CA LEU A 208 9.58 -2.90 5.46
C LEU A 208 10.77 -3.07 6.41
N LEU A 209 10.61 -2.66 7.69
CA LEU A 209 11.62 -2.80 8.72
C LEU A 209 11.94 -4.27 8.99
N SER A 210 13.21 -4.61 9.17
CA SER A 210 13.61 -5.98 9.53
C SER A 210 12.97 -6.40 10.87
N ALA A 211 12.86 -7.71 11.12
CA ALA A 211 12.28 -8.21 12.37
C ALA A 211 12.97 -7.64 13.62
N HIS A 212 14.29 -7.41 13.58
CA HIS A 212 15.01 -6.78 14.67
C HIS A 212 14.64 -5.30 14.83
N GLN A 213 14.58 -4.54 13.73
CA GLN A 213 14.16 -3.13 13.77
C GLN A 213 12.70 -2.97 14.23
N ILE A 214 11.82 -3.90 13.90
CA ILE A 214 10.43 -3.92 14.39
C ILE A 214 10.42 -4.06 15.92
N LYS A 215 11.26 -4.94 16.49
CA LYS A 215 11.38 -5.10 17.95
C LYS A 215 11.90 -3.84 18.64
N ASP A 216 12.90 -3.18 18.06
CA ASP A 216 13.42 -1.93 18.63
C ASP A 216 12.39 -0.79 18.53
N MET A 217 11.67 -0.71 17.41
CA MET A 217 10.57 0.24 17.23
C MET A 217 9.42 -0.05 18.21
N ALA A 218 9.10 -1.32 18.44
CA ALA A 218 8.02 -1.75 19.32
C ALA A 218 8.16 -1.20 20.73
N GLU A 219 9.36 -1.27 21.31
CA GLU A 219 9.61 -0.82 22.68
C GLU A 219 9.45 0.70 22.82
N LYS A 220 10.05 1.45 21.88
CA LYS A 220 9.91 2.92 21.82
C LYS A 220 8.46 3.33 21.65
N PHE A 221 7.75 2.68 20.73
CA PHE A 221 6.35 2.98 20.46
C PHE A 221 5.47 2.66 21.67
N ARG A 222 5.67 1.52 22.32
CA ARG A 222 4.93 1.11 23.53
C ARG A 222 5.15 2.11 24.66
N THR A 223 6.40 2.46 24.95
CA THR A 223 6.76 3.43 25.99
C THR A 223 6.10 4.79 25.73
N PHE A 224 6.18 5.28 24.50
CA PHE A 224 5.50 6.51 24.10
C PHE A 224 3.99 6.41 24.28
N HIS A 225 3.38 5.34 23.76
CA HIS A 225 1.92 5.18 23.75
C HIS A 225 1.35 5.14 25.17
N VAL A 226 1.97 4.37 26.07
CA VAL A 226 1.57 4.32 27.50
C VAL A 226 1.69 5.70 28.15
N SER A 227 2.79 6.41 27.90
CA SER A 227 3.02 7.76 28.44
C SER A 227 2.00 8.78 27.91
N PHE A 228 1.68 8.69 26.62
CA PHE A 228 0.66 9.53 25.98
C PHE A 228 -0.72 9.26 26.59
N MET A 229 -1.10 7.99 26.72
CA MET A 229 -2.39 7.61 27.31
C MET A 229 -2.49 8.05 28.77
N HIS A 230 -1.45 7.91 29.59
CA HIS A 230 -1.43 8.39 30.97
C HIS A 230 -1.57 9.93 31.08
N ARG A 231 -0.93 10.68 30.18
CA ARG A 231 -0.99 12.15 30.18
C ARG A 231 -2.38 12.70 29.78
N TRP A 232 -3.04 11.99 28.87
CA TRP A 232 -4.22 12.49 28.16
C TRP A 232 -5.54 11.80 28.52
N LYS A 233 -5.53 10.65 29.18
CA LYS A 233 -6.72 10.11 29.86
C LYS A 233 -7.16 11.08 30.98
#